data_AF-A0A7S2ZMQ2-F1
#
_entry.id   AF-A0A7S2ZMQ2-F1
#
_cell.length_a   1.000
_cell.length_b   1.000
_cell.length_c   1.000
_cell.angle_alpha   90.00
_cell.angle_beta   90.00
_cell.angle_gamma   90.00
#
_symmetry.space_group_name_H-M   'P 1'
#
loop_
_entity.id
_entity.type
_entity.pdbx_description
1 polymer ?
#
loop_
_entity_poly.entity_id
_entity_poly.type
_entity_poly.pdbx_seq_one_letter_code
_entity_poly.pdbx_strand_id
1 'polypeptide(L)'
;MAEEAEEVSVQLTGNGVETGEEMSKEEAVEVEENVEEKVEEKVEEKVEEAVKEPPKPVKRIPRPSREERDELINAQKEIRNQASDNLSKLRDGSEKIKTAKKDAKVELEALSKEKDVYYHLMREKIEAKKAIVDQIRALKQQDYDGTSKNSLKDLPRALKYCTTVADVEKRIKELEYIHITESLTTKEEKSITGEINYLKHSGLEIMGKIEQQREEFKASKEDRKKEREELEKQRKALDAEINESQAKYDAQKKAIEQIKEAQKSKFEELRTPIQDVDYETEKQKKKDAKDEIDRIIADHDRRYKEYKETEQKYFEFERYKKQQKFEAIKARKEEERLRYEAELAELEPTDPYGGEKAMCRSLLLYLQALDPSLIIEDEKETAETSGETETPQKPVTREISDSSGAEAIGKSAGLVEADDGYAALSKGKKGKRGKGSRSASDADKKIPKHSMEAYTAFGKLGIKAPSTRGEVVSAFQAVKEKQEYYRTALPPAESEENKDAVEKPGAKKPPPARKSQVVVDGDFPEGEMKSADASLVMDLNRPSFKDIIAGNAVAPPADFPKDLGGSGIVEGITGAGDSTMTTEGADDDNLNENISAATTGLTIAETDMA
;
A
#
# COMPACT_ATOMS: atom_id res chain seq x y z
N MET A 1 -15.59 -35.93 39.38
CA MET A 1 -15.81 -35.07 38.20
C MET A 1 -14.45 -34.52 37.76
N ALA A 2 -13.70 -35.11 36.80
CA ALA A 2 -14.03 -36.21 35.89
C ALA A 2 -15.27 -35.91 34.99
N GLU A 3 -15.41 -36.34 33.75
CA GLU A 3 -14.68 -37.23 32.82
C GLU A 3 -14.64 -36.51 31.43
N GLU A 4 -13.76 -36.70 30.43
CA GLU A 4 -12.51 -37.46 30.17
C GLU A 4 -11.78 -36.75 28.97
N ALA A 5 -10.44 -36.66 28.88
CA ALA A 5 -9.48 -37.57 28.22
C ALA A 5 -9.66 -37.81 26.69
N GLU A 6 -8.68 -37.37 25.87
CA GLU A 6 -8.23 -38.10 24.67
C GLU A 6 -6.78 -37.69 24.29
N GLU A 7 -5.93 -38.66 23.92
CA GLU A 7 -4.54 -38.47 23.50
C GLU A 7 -4.38 -38.83 22.01
N VAL A 8 -3.57 -38.07 21.26
CA VAL A 8 -2.97 -38.57 20.01
C VAL A 8 -1.49 -38.18 19.97
N SER A 9 -0.63 -39.19 20.07
CA SER A 9 0.80 -39.06 19.81
C SER A 9 1.15 -39.72 18.47
N VAL A 10 2.06 -39.10 17.71
CA VAL A 10 2.70 -39.73 16.55
C VAL A 10 4.19 -39.41 16.60
N GLN A 11 5.02 -40.44 16.50
CA GLN A 11 6.47 -40.33 16.59
C GLN A 11 7.12 -40.41 15.20
N LEU A 12 8.27 -39.72 15.09
CA LEU A 12 9.49 -40.12 14.39
C LEU A 12 9.37 -41.15 13.25
N THR A 13 9.73 -40.71 12.04
CA THR A 13 10.78 -41.41 11.27
C THR A 13 11.80 -40.41 10.75
N GLY A 14 13.07 -40.84 10.69
CA GLY A 14 14.16 -40.13 10.05
C GLY A 14 15.13 -41.15 9.46
N ASN A 15 15.56 -40.88 8.23
CA ASN A 15 16.59 -41.55 7.41
C ASN A 15 16.59 -40.79 6.06
N GLY A 16 17.64 -40.78 5.25
CA GLY A 16 19.00 -41.32 5.40
C GLY A 16 19.91 -40.69 4.33
N VAL A 17 21.22 -40.71 4.58
CA VAL A 17 22.25 -40.11 3.70
C VAL A 17 22.71 -41.15 2.66
N GLU A 18 23.47 -40.72 1.65
CA GLU A 18 24.16 -41.55 0.63
C GLU A 18 23.24 -42.14 -0.45
N THR A 19 23.69 -42.45 -1.67
CA THR A 19 25.03 -42.44 -2.29
C THR A 19 25.05 -41.57 -3.58
N GLY A 20 26.16 -41.59 -4.32
CA GLY A 20 26.21 -41.14 -5.72
C GLY A 20 27.27 -41.89 -6.53
N GLU A 21 26.96 -42.17 -7.80
CA GLU A 21 27.84 -42.60 -8.91
C GLU A 21 27.16 -42.04 -10.19
N GLU A 22 27.85 -41.28 -11.03
CA GLU A 22 28.64 -41.78 -12.17
C GLU A 22 27.92 -42.81 -13.07
N MET A 23 27.48 -42.35 -14.24
CA MET A 23 27.91 -42.95 -15.51
C MET A 23 27.75 -41.94 -16.66
N SER A 24 28.42 -42.20 -17.78
CA SER A 24 28.63 -41.20 -18.84
C SER A 24 28.58 -41.79 -20.24
N LYS A 25 28.02 -41.01 -21.18
CA LYS A 25 28.19 -41.12 -22.65
C LYS A 25 27.62 -42.39 -23.29
N GLU A 26 27.54 -42.29 -24.62
CA GLU A 26 26.88 -43.22 -25.54
C GLU A 26 25.35 -43.27 -25.30
N GLU A 27 24.49 -43.27 -26.30
CA GLU A 27 24.69 -43.54 -27.73
C GLU A 27 24.07 -42.44 -28.62
N ALA A 28 24.53 -42.29 -29.87
CA ALA A 28 24.04 -41.26 -30.79
C ALA A 28 23.99 -41.77 -32.24
N VAL A 29 22.82 -42.29 -32.64
CA VAL A 29 22.40 -42.69 -34.00
C VAL A 29 20.86 -42.54 -34.07
N GLU A 30 20.27 -42.55 -35.27
CA GLU A 30 18.80 -42.63 -35.52
C GLU A 30 17.94 -41.45 -35.01
N VAL A 31 18.14 -40.27 -35.62
CA VAL A 31 17.14 -39.18 -35.65
C VAL A 31 16.93 -38.70 -37.09
N GLU A 32 16.45 -39.57 -37.98
CA GLU A 32 16.14 -39.17 -39.38
C GLU A 32 15.00 -39.95 -40.08
N GLU A 33 14.14 -40.69 -39.36
CA GLU A 33 13.03 -41.46 -39.97
C GLU A 33 11.72 -41.49 -39.13
N ASN A 34 11.32 -40.37 -38.50
CA ASN A 34 10.05 -40.30 -37.76
C ASN A 34 9.43 -38.88 -37.72
N VAL A 35 9.27 -38.25 -38.90
CA VAL A 35 8.68 -36.90 -39.02
C VAL A 35 7.52 -36.85 -40.03
N GLU A 36 7.51 -37.70 -41.06
CA GLU A 36 6.51 -37.62 -42.14
C GLU A 36 5.18 -38.33 -41.81
N GLU A 37 5.21 -39.48 -41.13
CA GLU A 37 4.00 -40.26 -40.79
C GLU A 37 3.04 -39.52 -39.83
N LYS A 38 3.54 -38.51 -39.09
CA LYS A 38 2.75 -37.74 -38.10
C LYS A 38 2.06 -36.49 -38.66
N VAL A 39 2.04 -36.35 -39.99
CA VAL A 39 1.39 -35.23 -40.70
C VAL A 39 0.02 -35.63 -41.24
N GLU A 40 -0.16 -36.86 -41.73
CA GLU A 40 -1.38 -37.29 -42.44
C GLU A 40 -2.55 -37.64 -41.50
N GLU A 41 -2.29 -38.34 -40.39
CA GLU A 41 -3.32 -38.63 -39.34
C GLU A 41 -3.96 -37.33 -38.79
N LYS A 42 -3.27 -36.19 -38.90
CA LYS A 42 -3.72 -34.89 -38.41
C LYS A 42 -4.52 -34.06 -39.42
N VAL A 43 -4.85 -34.62 -40.57
CA VAL A 43 -5.69 -34.00 -41.62
C VAL A 43 -7.11 -34.54 -41.61
N GLU A 44 -7.31 -35.84 -41.32
CA GLU A 44 -8.65 -36.45 -41.33
C GLU A 44 -9.49 -36.11 -40.08
N GLU A 45 -8.86 -35.95 -38.90
CA GLU A 45 -9.52 -35.49 -37.64
C GLU A 45 -10.03 -34.02 -37.70
N LYS A 46 -10.11 -33.40 -38.88
CA LYS A 46 -10.59 -32.04 -39.10
C LYS A 46 -11.81 -31.92 -40.01
N VAL A 47 -12.34 -33.03 -40.52
CA VAL A 47 -13.49 -33.01 -41.44
C VAL A 47 -14.83 -33.25 -40.72
N GLU A 48 -14.84 -33.91 -39.56
CA GLU A 48 -16.07 -34.15 -38.78
C GLU A 48 -16.50 -32.98 -37.86
N GLU A 49 -15.65 -31.97 -37.61
CA GLU A 49 -15.98 -30.81 -36.74
C GLU A 49 -16.96 -29.78 -37.39
N ALA A 50 -17.76 -30.23 -38.35
CA ALA A 50 -18.62 -29.42 -39.23
C ALA A 50 -20.13 -29.47 -38.88
N VAL A 51 -20.56 -30.26 -37.90
CA VAL A 51 -21.92 -30.16 -37.30
C VAL A 51 -21.83 -29.57 -35.89
N LYS A 52 -21.36 -28.31 -35.80
CA LYS A 52 -21.46 -27.52 -34.57
C LYS A 52 -22.93 -27.25 -34.27
N GLU A 53 -23.41 -27.75 -33.12
CA GLU A 53 -24.75 -27.43 -32.61
C GLU A 53 -24.99 -25.92 -32.70
N PRO A 54 -26.19 -25.46 -33.11
CA PRO A 54 -26.48 -24.03 -33.14
C PRO A 54 -26.24 -23.43 -31.74
N PRO A 55 -25.40 -22.38 -31.60
CA PRO A 55 -25.11 -21.80 -30.30
C PRO A 55 -26.40 -21.42 -29.59
N LYS A 56 -26.53 -21.83 -28.32
CA LYS A 56 -27.76 -21.67 -27.54
C LYS A 56 -27.95 -20.17 -27.22
N PRO A 57 -29.17 -19.61 -27.30
CA PRO A 57 -29.39 -18.17 -27.15
C PRO A 57 -29.09 -17.70 -25.72
N VAL A 58 -27.98 -16.99 -25.54
CA VAL A 58 -27.51 -16.48 -24.24
C VAL A 58 -28.13 -15.11 -23.93
N LYS A 59 -28.64 -14.95 -22.70
CA LYS A 59 -29.06 -13.65 -22.16
C LYS A 59 -27.82 -12.87 -21.71
N ARG A 60 -27.68 -11.60 -22.13
CA ARG A 60 -26.58 -10.73 -21.67
C ARG A 60 -26.77 -10.39 -20.19
N ILE A 61 -25.70 -10.54 -19.40
CA ILE A 61 -25.59 -10.08 -18.02
C ILE A 61 -25.14 -8.61 -18.04
N PRO A 62 -25.60 -7.71 -17.14
CA PRO A 62 -25.03 -6.38 -17.01
C PRO A 62 -23.55 -6.44 -16.60
N ARG A 63 -22.75 -5.49 -17.07
CA ARG A 63 -21.36 -5.34 -16.64
C ARG A 63 -21.33 -4.96 -15.16
N PRO A 64 -20.52 -5.61 -14.29
CA PRO A 64 -20.39 -5.18 -12.89
C PRO A 64 -19.85 -3.76 -12.83
N SER A 65 -20.39 -2.95 -11.92
CA SER A 65 -19.92 -1.58 -11.72
C SER A 65 -18.54 -1.58 -11.10
N ARG A 66 -17.67 -0.71 -11.63
CA ARG A 66 -16.37 -0.44 -11.01
C ARG A 66 -16.48 0.57 -9.87
N GLU A 67 -17.45 1.49 -9.96
CA GLU A 67 -17.65 2.56 -8.98
C GLU A 67 -18.09 1.97 -7.63
N GLU A 68 -19.10 1.09 -7.64
CA GLU A 68 -19.53 0.32 -6.45
C GLU A 68 -18.36 -0.43 -5.77
N ARG A 69 -17.48 -1.04 -6.57
CA ARG A 69 -16.28 -1.75 -6.06
C ARG A 69 -15.29 -0.77 -5.43
N ASP A 70 -14.96 0.31 -6.13
CA ASP A 70 -13.95 1.27 -5.69
C ASP A 70 -14.44 2.07 -4.47
N GLU A 71 -15.75 2.32 -4.34
CA GLU A 71 -16.42 2.83 -3.12
C GLU A 71 -16.29 1.88 -1.93
N LEU A 72 -16.70 0.61 -2.07
CA LEU A 72 -16.62 -0.38 -0.99
C LEU A 72 -15.17 -0.62 -0.53
N ILE A 73 -14.23 -0.64 -1.47
CA ILE A 73 -12.79 -0.72 -1.18
C ILE A 73 -12.31 0.52 -0.43
N ASN A 74 -12.80 1.72 -0.76
CA ASN A 74 -12.40 2.95 -0.06
C ASN A 74 -12.95 3.02 1.37
N ALA A 75 -14.20 2.62 1.61
CA ALA A 75 -14.75 2.52 2.96
C ALA A 75 -13.92 1.57 3.85
N GLN A 76 -13.49 0.41 3.32
CA GLN A 76 -12.62 -0.50 4.07
C GLN A 76 -11.18 0.02 4.23
N LYS A 77 -10.65 0.81 3.28
CA LYS A 77 -9.37 1.51 3.47
C LYS A 77 -9.44 2.52 4.61
N GLU A 78 -10.54 3.25 4.76
CA GLU A 78 -10.72 4.21 5.86
C GLU A 78 -10.69 3.51 7.21
N ILE A 79 -11.44 2.41 7.38
CA ILE A 79 -11.42 1.57 8.58
C ILE A 79 -10.01 1.04 8.86
N ARG A 80 -9.32 0.50 7.83
CA ARG A 80 -7.94 0.00 7.93
C ARG A 80 -6.94 1.09 8.33
N ASN A 81 -7.12 2.31 7.83
CA ASN A 81 -6.25 3.45 8.12
C ASN A 81 -6.48 3.93 9.56
N GLN A 82 -7.74 4.15 9.97
CA GLN A 82 -8.09 4.52 11.35
C GLN A 82 -7.51 3.54 12.37
N ALA A 83 -7.67 2.22 12.13
CA ALA A 83 -7.08 1.19 12.97
C ALA A 83 -5.54 1.21 12.95
N SER A 84 -4.92 1.56 11.82
CA SER A 84 -3.47 1.73 11.72
C SER A 84 -2.95 2.95 12.50
N ASP A 85 -3.69 4.06 12.48
CA ASP A 85 -3.36 5.29 13.20
C ASP A 85 -3.58 5.15 14.71
N ASN A 86 -4.56 4.34 15.11
CA ASN A 86 -4.76 3.99 16.52
C ASN A 86 -3.62 3.10 17.03
N LEU A 87 -3.19 2.11 16.23
CA LEU A 87 -2.01 1.28 16.55
C LEU A 87 -0.69 2.08 16.59
N SER A 88 -0.52 3.14 15.77
CA SER A 88 0.66 4.01 15.86
C SER A 88 0.61 4.90 17.11
N LYS A 89 -0.53 5.52 17.43
CA LYS A 89 -0.71 6.28 18.69
C LYS A 89 -0.42 5.43 19.93
N LEU A 90 -0.91 4.18 19.97
CA LEU A 90 -0.61 3.21 21.03
C LEU A 90 0.90 2.95 21.17
N ARG A 91 1.58 2.74 20.05
CA ARG A 91 3.04 2.53 20.02
C ARG A 91 3.79 3.76 20.51
N ASP A 92 3.51 4.93 19.95
CA ASP A 92 4.17 6.19 20.28
C ASP A 92 3.96 6.56 21.75
N GLY A 93 2.75 6.35 22.28
CA GLY A 93 2.44 6.53 23.70
C GLY A 93 3.24 5.57 24.59
N SER A 94 3.31 4.29 24.22
CA SER A 94 4.11 3.28 24.92
C SER A 94 5.61 3.61 24.90
N GLU A 95 6.15 4.06 23.76
CA GLU A 95 7.54 4.49 23.64
C GLU A 95 7.82 5.77 24.46
N LYS A 96 6.91 6.76 24.48
CA LYS A 96 7.00 7.96 25.34
C LYS A 96 6.94 7.64 26.84
N ILE A 97 6.10 6.69 27.26
CA ILE A 97 6.09 6.19 28.65
C ILE A 97 7.41 5.47 28.97
N LYS A 98 7.96 4.71 28.01
CA LYS A 98 9.21 3.95 28.18
C LYS A 98 10.45 4.84 28.26
N THR A 99 10.52 5.94 27.51
CA THR A 99 11.59 6.94 27.67
C THR A 99 11.43 7.70 28.98
N ALA A 100 10.25 8.27 29.24
CA ALA A 100 9.99 9.01 30.48
C ALA A 100 10.26 8.17 31.74
N LYS A 101 10.02 6.84 31.73
CA LYS A 101 10.40 5.91 32.81
C LYS A 101 11.91 5.66 32.95
N LYS A 102 12.70 5.77 31.88
CA LYS A 102 14.17 5.70 31.94
C LYS A 102 14.74 6.98 32.56
N ASP A 103 14.30 8.13 32.05
CA ASP A 103 14.79 9.44 32.49
C ASP A 103 14.48 9.64 33.99
N ALA A 104 13.23 9.34 34.37
CA ALA A 104 12.74 9.24 35.74
C ALA A 104 13.61 8.36 36.65
N LYS A 105 14.08 7.21 36.13
CA LYS A 105 14.90 6.27 36.88
C LYS A 105 16.31 6.82 37.12
N VAL A 106 16.93 7.46 36.12
CA VAL A 106 18.27 8.06 36.25
C VAL A 106 18.26 9.18 37.30
N GLU A 107 17.25 10.05 37.26
CA GLU A 107 17.04 11.13 38.23
C GLU A 107 16.84 10.57 39.67
N LEU A 108 15.96 9.59 39.84
CA LEU A 108 15.71 8.94 41.13
C LEU A 108 16.92 8.17 41.67
N GLU A 109 17.72 7.54 40.81
CA GLU A 109 18.97 6.88 41.23
C GLU A 109 20.03 7.87 41.71
N ALA A 110 20.16 9.04 41.05
CA ALA A 110 21.08 10.08 41.48
C ALA A 110 20.71 10.62 42.87
N LEU A 111 19.45 11.00 43.06
CA LEU A 111 18.96 11.53 44.34
C LEU A 111 18.97 10.46 45.44
N SER A 112 18.69 9.18 45.14
CA SER A 112 18.83 8.13 46.16
C SER A 112 20.27 7.99 46.63
N LYS A 113 21.26 7.99 45.72
CA LYS A 113 22.68 7.90 46.08
C LYS A 113 23.09 9.06 46.99
N GLU A 114 22.66 10.29 46.70
CA GLU A 114 22.94 11.45 47.57
C GLU A 114 22.25 11.34 48.94
N LYS A 115 20.98 10.90 48.96
CA LYS A 115 20.22 10.60 50.19
C LYS A 115 20.92 9.52 51.04
N ASP A 116 21.45 8.47 50.42
CA ASP A 116 22.18 7.39 51.08
C ASP A 116 23.53 7.88 51.65
N VAL A 117 24.25 8.75 50.93
CA VAL A 117 25.47 9.41 51.43
C VAL A 117 25.19 10.22 52.70
N TYR A 118 24.13 11.04 52.74
CA TYR A 118 23.79 11.78 53.97
C TYR A 118 23.37 10.88 55.12
N TYR A 119 22.70 9.74 54.85
CA TYR A 119 22.37 8.75 55.87
C TYR A 119 23.63 8.14 56.50
N HIS A 120 24.61 7.74 55.68
CA HIS A 120 25.89 7.20 56.16
C HIS A 120 26.68 8.25 56.96
N LEU A 121 26.82 9.48 56.44
CA LEU A 121 27.51 10.59 57.12
C LEU A 121 26.86 10.93 58.47
N MET A 122 25.53 10.93 58.54
CA MET A 122 24.81 11.16 59.79
C MET A 122 25.05 10.02 60.80
N ARG A 123 25.06 8.77 60.35
CA ARG A 123 25.33 7.61 61.20
C ARG A 123 26.74 7.65 61.80
N GLU A 124 27.75 7.94 60.98
CA GLU A 124 29.14 8.11 61.42
C GLU A 124 29.25 9.16 62.53
N LYS A 125 28.63 10.33 62.36
CA LYS A 125 28.61 11.40 63.37
C LYS A 125 27.86 11.03 64.64
N ILE A 126 26.79 10.23 64.54
CA ILE A 126 26.09 9.67 65.71
C ILE A 126 26.99 8.68 66.47
N GLU A 127 27.78 7.87 65.77
CA GLU A 127 28.71 6.92 66.39
C GLU A 127 29.90 7.63 67.05
N ALA A 128 30.49 8.65 66.40
CA ALA A 128 31.49 9.53 67.00
C ALA A 128 30.96 10.27 68.25
N LYS A 129 29.72 10.79 68.19
CA LYS A 129 29.05 11.42 69.34
C LYS A 129 28.86 10.47 70.52
N LYS A 130 28.59 9.18 70.29
CA LYS A 130 28.49 8.18 71.37
C LYS A 130 29.84 8.01 72.07
N ALA A 131 30.93 7.86 71.32
CA ALA A 131 32.27 7.74 71.89
C ALA A 131 32.63 8.93 72.80
N ILE A 132 32.33 10.17 72.39
CA ILE A 132 32.52 11.38 73.21
C ILE A 132 31.64 11.37 74.47
N VAL A 133 30.38 10.92 74.37
CA VAL A 133 29.49 10.79 75.53
C VAL A 133 30.00 9.74 76.53
N ASP A 134 30.57 8.64 76.05
CA ASP A 134 31.12 7.58 76.89
C ASP A 134 32.46 8.00 77.53
N GLN A 135 33.31 8.76 76.84
CA GLN A 135 34.48 9.44 77.42
C GLN A 135 34.07 10.41 78.55
N ILE A 136 33.07 11.26 78.30
CA ILE A 136 32.51 12.17 79.33
C ILE A 136 31.95 11.37 80.52
N ARG A 137 31.37 10.18 80.30
CA ARG A 137 30.92 9.29 81.38
C ARG A 137 32.11 8.75 82.18
N ALA A 138 33.16 8.26 81.52
CA ALA A 138 34.37 7.75 82.17
C ALA A 138 35.06 8.82 83.03
N LEU A 139 35.21 10.05 82.52
CA LEU A 139 35.78 11.17 83.26
C LEU A 139 34.89 11.66 84.43
N LYS A 140 33.59 11.38 84.40
CA LYS A 140 32.67 11.61 85.54
C LYS A 140 32.76 10.47 86.57
N GLN A 141 32.96 9.23 86.12
CA GLN A 141 33.17 8.07 86.99
C GLN A 141 34.50 8.17 87.76
N GLN A 142 35.60 8.53 87.10
CA GLN A 142 36.91 8.75 87.74
C GLN A 142 36.86 9.83 88.84
N ASP A 143 36.06 10.88 88.68
CA ASP A 143 35.84 11.89 89.72
C ASP A 143 35.06 11.33 90.92
N TYR A 144 34.14 10.40 90.71
CA TYR A 144 33.39 9.74 91.78
C TYR A 144 34.30 8.80 92.57
N ASP A 145 34.97 7.88 91.87
CA ASP A 145 35.84 6.86 92.47
C ASP A 145 37.10 7.46 93.11
N GLY A 146 37.68 8.48 92.48
CA GLY A 146 38.80 9.25 93.05
C GLY A 146 38.41 10.07 94.29
N THR A 147 37.12 10.36 94.50
CA THR A 147 36.61 10.92 95.77
C THR A 147 36.45 9.81 96.85
N SER A 148 37.29 8.77 96.79
CA SER A 148 37.26 7.61 97.68
C SER A 148 37.34 8.02 99.15
N LYS A 149 36.21 7.88 99.85
CA LYS A 149 36.09 8.14 101.29
C LYS A 149 36.78 7.05 102.15
N ASN A 150 37.58 6.17 101.57
CA ASN A 150 38.16 5.01 102.27
C ASN A 150 39.55 5.29 102.84
N SER A 151 40.40 6.08 102.16
CA SER A 151 41.75 6.45 102.65
C SER A 151 41.75 7.18 104.02
N LEU A 152 40.61 7.78 104.39
CA LEU A 152 40.40 8.44 105.69
C LEU A 152 39.72 7.55 106.75
N LYS A 153 39.20 6.37 106.39
CA LYS A 153 38.56 5.43 107.35
C LYS A 153 39.58 4.57 108.08
N ASP A 154 40.62 4.15 107.36
CA ASP A 154 41.62 3.19 107.81
C ASP A 154 42.78 3.86 108.57
N LEU A 155 42.64 5.16 108.88
CA LEU A 155 43.60 5.94 109.66
C LEU A 155 43.74 5.38 111.10
N PRO A 156 44.99 5.13 111.56
CA PRO A 156 45.27 4.73 112.94
C PRO A 156 44.70 5.69 113.98
N ARG A 157 44.29 5.16 115.14
CA ARG A 157 43.48 5.88 116.15
C ARG A 157 44.06 7.24 116.57
N ALA A 158 45.37 7.38 116.69
CA ALA A 158 46.05 8.63 117.05
C ALA A 158 45.90 9.74 115.98
N LEU A 159 45.74 9.38 114.71
CA LEU A 159 45.55 10.31 113.59
C LEU A 159 44.09 10.59 113.27
N LYS A 160 43.15 9.84 113.85
CA LYS A 160 41.71 9.89 113.52
C LYS A 160 41.03 11.24 113.80
N TYR A 161 41.70 12.12 114.54
CA TYR A 161 41.26 13.48 114.86
C TYR A 161 42.12 14.58 114.20
N CYS A 162 43.16 14.20 113.44
CA CYS A 162 44.02 15.13 112.71
C CYS A 162 43.60 15.17 111.24
N THR A 163 43.23 16.34 110.74
CA THR A 163 42.81 16.51 109.33
C THR A 163 43.92 17.02 108.41
N THR A 164 44.97 17.58 108.99
CA THR A 164 46.14 18.18 108.32
C THR A 164 47.44 17.80 109.05
N VAL A 165 48.60 18.07 108.44
CA VAL A 165 49.92 17.98 109.11
C VAL A 165 50.02 18.94 110.30
N ALA A 166 49.44 20.14 110.18
CA ALA A 166 49.39 21.12 111.26
C ALA A 166 48.58 20.63 112.48
N ASP A 167 47.52 19.84 112.26
CA ASP A 167 46.77 19.21 113.37
C ASP A 167 47.62 18.17 114.12
N VAL A 168 48.46 17.40 113.40
CA VAL A 168 49.39 16.45 114.02
C VAL A 168 50.44 17.18 114.87
N GLU A 169 51.02 18.26 114.36
CA GLU A 169 51.94 19.10 115.13
C GLU A 169 51.28 19.68 116.39
N LYS A 170 50.04 20.17 116.27
CA LYS A 170 49.27 20.68 117.40
C LYS A 170 49.02 19.58 118.42
N ARG A 171 48.64 18.38 117.97
CA ARG A 171 48.39 17.22 118.82
C ARG A 171 49.65 16.75 119.55
N ILE A 172 50.82 16.78 118.90
CA ILE A 172 52.13 16.54 119.52
C ILE A 172 52.36 17.57 120.65
N LYS A 173 52.19 18.86 120.37
CA LYS A 173 52.39 19.94 121.36
C LYS A 173 51.42 19.85 122.55
N GLU A 174 50.17 19.44 122.33
CA GLU A 174 49.19 19.16 123.38
C GLU A 174 49.64 18.00 124.28
N LEU A 175 50.09 16.89 123.69
CA LEU A 175 50.57 15.71 124.42
C LEU A 175 51.87 15.98 125.18
N GLU A 176 52.79 16.74 124.59
CA GLU A 176 54.03 17.19 125.25
C GLU A 176 53.73 18.10 126.44
N TYR A 177 52.75 19.01 126.32
CA TYR A 177 52.31 19.85 127.43
C TYR A 177 51.75 19.00 128.58
N ILE A 178 50.83 18.07 128.30
CA ILE A 178 50.26 17.15 129.29
C ILE A 178 51.36 16.32 129.99
N HIS A 179 52.30 15.77 129.22
CA HIS A 179 53.45 15.00 129.72
C HIS A 179 54.35 15.78 130.68
N ILE A 180 54.44 17.10 130.51
CA ILE A 180 55.26 18.00 131.34
C ILE A 180 54.48 18.52 132.57
N THR A 181 53.16 18.70 132.48
CA THR A 181 52.37 19.41 133.51
C THR A 181 51.47 18.55 134.38
N GLU A 182 51.10 17.34 133.96
CA GLU A 182 50.20 16.46 134.71
C GLU A 182 50.93 15.33 135.45
N SER A 183 50.51 15.04 136.69
CA SER A 183 51.04 13.94 137.50
C SER A 183 50.42 12.59 137.07
N LEU A 184 50.87 12.11 135.90
CA LEU A 184 50.40 10.87 135.25
C LEU A 184 50.86 9.60 135.98
N THR A 185 50.14 8.49 135.81
CA THR A 185 50.69 7.17 136.19
C THR A 185 51.71 6.68 135.16
N THR A 186 52.63 5.81 135.56
CA THR A 186 53.67 5.22 134.69
C THR A 186 53.14 4.32 133.55
N LYS A 187 51.81 4.12 133.47
CA LYS A 187 51.13 3.53 132.29
C LYS A 187 50.68 4.60 131.30
N GLU A 188 50.12 5.71 131.79
CA GLU A 188 49.65 6.82 130.97
C GLU A 188 50.82 7.60 130.38
N GLU A 189 51.86 7.88 131.17
CA GLU A 189 53.14 8.45 130.74
C GLU A 189 53.72 7.69 129.53
N LYS A 190 53.82 6.36 129.62
CA LYS A 190 54.31 5.50 128.53
C LYS A 190 53.37 5.49 127.32
N SER A 191 52.06 5.57 127.53
CA SER A 191 51.08 5.70 126.44
C SER A 191 51.25 7.02 125.69
N ILE A 192 51.40 8.13 126.41
CA ILE A 192 51.58 9.47 125.84
C ILE A 192 52.94 9.59 125.13
N THR A 193 54.03 9.10 125.74
CA THR A 193 55.35 9.05 125.08
C THR A 193 55.30 8.20 123.80
N GLY A 194 54.55 7.09 123.81
CA GLY A 194 54.31 6.26 122.62
C GLY A 194 53.51 6.97 121.53
N GLU A 195 52.43 7.69 121.91
CA GLU A 195 51.61 8.49 120.97
C GLU A 195 52.43 9.63 120.37
N ILE A 196 53.21 10.37 121.16
CA ILE A 196 54.12 11.43 120.69
C ILE A 196 55.14 10.88 119.69
N ASN A 197 55.83 9.78 120.01
CA ASN A 197 56.84 9.19 119.12
C ASN A 197 56.21 8.65 117.82
N TYR A 198 55.04 8.03 117.90
CA TYR A 198 54.30 7.58 116.72
C TYR A 198 53.88 8.77 115.83
N LEU A 199 53.32 9.83 116.41
CA LEU A 199 52.89 11.02 115.67
C LEU A 199 54.08 11.74 115.01
N LYS A 200 55.21 11.88 115.72
CA LYS A 200 56.45 12.48 115.19
C LYS A 200 57.07 11.69 114.02
N HIS A 201 57.17 10.37 114.14
CA HIS A 201 57.89 9.56 113.15
C HIS A 201 57.03 9.01 112.02
N SER A 202 55.78 8.66 112.27
CA SER A 202 54.87 8.10 111.26
C SER A 202 53.65 8.98 110.99
N GLY A 203 53.16 9.72 112.00
CA GLY A 203 51.98 10.56 111.86
C GLY A 203 52.13 11.70 110.85
N LEU A 204 53.22 12.46 110.97
CA LEU A 204 53.56 13.53 110.03
C LEU A 204 53.77 12.99 108.60
N GLU A 205 54.43 11.84 108.44
CA GLU A 205 54.67 11.23 107.12
C GLU A 205 53.37 10.74 106.47
N ILE A 206 52.49 10.08 107.22
CA ILE A 206 51.18 9.61 106.75
C ILE A 206 50.30 10.80 106.34
N MET A 207 50.24 11.85 107.18
CA MET A 207 49.41 13.02 106.87
C MET A 207 49.98 13.85 105.71
N GLY A 208 51.30 13.98 105.58
CA GLY A 208 51.93 14.63 104.43
C GLY A 208 51.61 13.91 103.11
N LYS A 209 51.64 12.58 103.09
CA LYS A 209 51.21 11.77 101.93
C LYS A 209 49.73 11.96 101.61
N ILE A 210 48.86 12.06 102.63
CA ILE A 210 47.42 12.32 102.45
C ILE A 210 47.16 13.74 101.94
N GLU A 211 47.93 14.73 102.37
CA GLU A 211 47.85 16.10 101.83
C GLU A 211 48.33 16.16 100.38
N GLN A 212 49.49 15.56 100.05
CA GLN A 212 49.97 15.45 98.69
C GLN A 212 48.95 14.77 97.76
N GLN A 213 48.38 13.62 98.17
CA GLN A 213 47.34 12.93 97.41
C GLN A 213 46.07 13.78 97.22
N ARG A 214 45.70 14.64 98.19
CA ARG A 214 44.59 15.59 98.04
C ARG A 214 44.92 16.69 97.04
N GLU A 215 46.16 17.14 96.94
CA GLU A 215 46.57 18.17 95.98
C GLU A 215 46.72 17.62 94.56
N GLU A 216 47.34 16.45 94.41
CA GLU A 216 47.36 15.69 93.15
C GLU A 216 45.93 15.41 92.66
N PHE A 217 45.02 14.99 93.54
CA PHE A 217 43.61 14.79 93.18
C PHE A 217 42.89 16.08 92.79
N LYS A 218 43.15 17.22 93.47
CA LYS A 218 42.60 18.54 93.07
C LYS A 218 43.07 18.94 91.67
N ALA A 219 44.37 18.90 91.40
CA ALA A 219 44.94 19.27 90.11
C ALA A 219 44.40 18.37 88.99
N SER A 220 44.47 17.05 89.20
CA SER A 220 43.93 16.04 88.27
C SER A 220 42.42 16.21 88.01
N LYS A 221 41.66 16.68 89.00
CA LYS A 221 40.22 16.99 88.86
C LYS A 221 39.97 18.28 88.06
N GLU A 222 40.82 19.30 88.17
CA GLU A 222 40.75 20.48 87.32
C GLU A 222 41.11 20.15 85.87
N ASP A 223 42.09 19.28 85.63
CA ASP A 223 42.44 18.87 84.27
C ASP A 223 41.34 18.01 83.63
N ARG A 224 40.77 17.03 84.36
CA ARG A 224 39.54 16.33 83.91
C ARG A 224 38.36 17.28 83.69
N LYS A 225 38.28 18.42 84.40
CA LYS A 225 37.25 19.44 84.16
C LYS A 225 37.47 20.16 82.83
N LYS A 226 38.70 20.60 82.53
CA LYS A 226 39.08 21.22 81.24
C LYS A 226 38.81 20.26 80.07
N GLU A 227 39.20 19.00 80.21
CA GLU A 227 38.99 17.94 79.23
C GLU A 227 37.49 17.70 78.94
N ARG A 228 36.66 17.57 79.99
CA ARG A 228 35.20 17.46 79.83
C ARG A 228 34.57 18.69 79.20
N GLU A 229 35.07 19.89 79.50
CA GLU A 229 34.59 21.13 78.87
C GLU A 229 34.92 21.18 77.36
N GLU A 230 36.05 20.63 76.93
CA GLU A 230 36.40 20.48 75.51
C GLU A 230 35.55 19.39 74.82
N LEU A 231 35.42 18.21 75.43
CA LEU A 231 34.55 17.14 74.93
C LEU A 231 33.08 17.60 74.84
N GLU A 232 32.59 18.44 75.76
CA GLU A 232 31.25 19.03 75.68
C GLU A 232 31.11 20.10 74.58
N LYS A 233 32.19 20.74 74.09
CA LYS A 233 32.17 21.55 72.86
C LYS A 233 32.09 20.66 71.63
N GLN A 234 32.96 19.65 71.54
CA GLN A 234 32.99 18.70 70.42
C GLN A 234 31.65 17.97 70.26
N ARG A 235 31.04 17.55 71.37
CA ARG A 235 29.68 16.96 71.36
C ARG A 235 28.62 17.92 70.81
N LYS A 236 28.71 19.22 71.12
CA LYS A 236 27.79 20.26 70.61
C LYS A 236 28.03 20.57 69.12
N ALA A 237 29.27 20.48 68.64
CA ALA A 237 29.59 20.58 67.21
C ALA A 237 28.97 19.41 66.44
N LEU A 238 29.19 18.16 66.89
CA LEU A 238 28.53 16.99 66.31
C LEU A 238 26.99 17.05 66.41
N ASP A 239 26.43 17.55 67.52
CA ASP A 239 24.99 17.79 67.64
C ASP A 239 24.47 18.72 66.52
N ALA A 240 25.21 19.78 66.16
CA ALA A 240 24.85 20.68 65.06
C ALA A 240 25.03 20.02 63.67
N GLU A 241 26.14 19.32 63.44
CA GLU A 241 26.42 18.65 62.17
C GLU A 241 25.47 17.47 61.87
N ILE A 242 25.00 16.77 62.90
CA ILE A 242 23.95 15.74 62.79
C ILE A 242 22.64 16.38 62.32
N ASN A 243 22.25 17.52 62.91
CA ASN A 243 21.04 18.25 62.51
C ASN A 243 21.14 18.76 61.06
N GLU A 244 22.30 19.24 60.62
CA GLU A 244 22.53 19.64 59.23
C GLU A 244 22.43 18.44 58.25
N SER A 245 23.02 17.30 58.63
CA SER A 245 22.99 16.06 57.84
C SER A 245 21.57 15.49 57.73
N GLN A 246 20.80 15.51 58.82
CA GLN A 246 19.38 15.15 58.86
C GLN A 246 18.55 16.09 57.97
N ALA A 247 18.78 17.41 58.02
CA ALA A 247 18.05 18.37 57.19
C ALA A 247 18.31 18.14 55.68
N LYS A 248 19.55 17.80 55.30
CA LYS A 248 19.92 17.43 53.93
C LYS A 248 19.28 16.10 53.50
N TYR A 249 19.27 15.09 54.37
CA TYR A 249 18.58 13.81 54.16
C TYR A 249 17.07 14.01 53.93
N ASP A 250 16.40 14.81 54.76
CA ASP A 250 14.96 15.09 54.63
C ASP A 250 14.62 15.94 53.40
N ALA A 251 15.52 16.83 52.97
CA ALA A 251 15.37 17.56 51.72
C ALA A 251 15.43 16.61 50.51
N GLN A 252 16.42 15.71 50.48
CA GLN A 252 16.56 14.70 49.43
C GLN A 252 15.39 13.71 49.40
N LYS A 253 14.90 13.29 50.58
CA LYS A 253 13.69 12.47 50.69
C LYS A 253 12.47 13.16 50.06
N LYS A 254 12.25 14.45 50.38
CA LYS A 254 11.13 15.24 49.81
C LYS A 254 11.26 15.43 48.30
N ALA A 255 12.47 15.66 47.78
CA ALA A 255 12.70 15.74 46.34
C ALA A 255 12.32 14.42 45.64
N ILE A 256 12.73 13.28 46.19
CA ILE A 256 12.36 11.95 45.70
C ILE A 256 10.84 11.71 45.74
N GLU A 257 10.14 12.21 46.75
CA GLU A 257 8.68 12.12 46.88
C GLU A 257 7.96 13.00 45.83
N GLN A 258 8.35 14.28 45.72
CA GLN A 258 7.82 15.21 44.70
C GLN A 258 8.03 14.71 43.27
N ILE A 259 9.22 14.17 42.97
CA ILE A 259 9.54 13.61 41.66
C ILE A 259 8.69 12.37 41.36
N LYS A 260 8.44 11.49 42.35
CA LYS A 260 7.51 10.36 42.19
C LYS A 260 6.07 10.81 41.97
N GLU A 261 5.64 11.92 42.55
CA GLU A 261 4.29 12.48 42.34
C GLU A 261 4.15 13.10 40.95
N ALA A 262 5.09 13.97 40.54
CA ALA A 262 5.13 14.53 39.20
C ALA A 262 5.22 13.44 38.10
N GLN A 263 5.98 12.37 38.36
CA GLN A 263 6.05 11.21 37.47
C GLN A 263 4.72 10.44 37.39
N LYS A 264 3.99 10.26 38.50
CA LYS A 264 2.65 9.63 38.46
C LYS A 264 1.71 10.41 37.54
N SER A 265 1.57 11.72 37.76
CA SER A 265 0.71 12.58 36.92
C SER A 265 1.13 12.54 35.45
N LYS A 266 2.43 12.68 35.16
CA LYS A 266 2.96 12.59 33.79
C LYS A 266 2.73 11.22 33.13
N PHE A 267 2.80 10.12 33.90
CA PHE A 267 2.48 8.78 33.37
C PHE A 267 0.98 8.55 33.19
N GLU A 268 0.13 9.22 33.97
CA GLU A 268 -1.33 9.18 33.84
C GLU A 268 -1.80 9.98 32.62
N GLU A 269 -1.28 11.21 32.44
CA GLU A 269 -1.44 12.04 31.23
C GLU A 269 -0.99 11.33 29.95
N LEU A 270 0.13 10.60 30.00
CA LEU A 270 0.61 9.81 28.86
C LEU A 270 -0.20 8.51 28.63
N ARG A 271 -0.96 8.04 29.63
CA ARG A 271 -1.70 6.78 29.57
C ARG A 271 -3.16 6.95 29.14
N THR A 272 -3.81 8.07 29.45
CA THR A 272 -5.20 8.32 29.04
C THR A 272 -5.45 8.12 27.53
N PRO A 273 -4.65 8.63 26.57
CA PRO A 273 -4.87 8.39 25.14
C PRO A 273 -4.55 6.95 24.67
N ILE A 274 -4.01 6.11 25.56
CA ILE A 274 -3.69 4.69 25.30
C ILE A 274 -4.81 3.78 25.84
N GLN A 275 -5.52 4.21 26.89
CA GLN A 275 -6.36 3.35 27.71
C GLN A 275 -7.70 2.98 27.05
N ASP A 276 -8.22 3.80 26.14
CA ASP A 276 -9.49 3.58 25.45
C ASP A 276 -9.37 2.68 24.20
N VAL A 277 -8.14 2.25 23.85
CA VAL A 277 -7.84 1.56 22.58
C VAL A 277 -7.18 0.21 22.86
N ASP A 278 -7.96 -0.88 22.75
CA ASP A 278 -7.40 -2.24 22.86
C ASP A 278 -6.64 -2.60 21.56
N TYR A 279 -5.32 -2.81 21.72
CA TYR A 279 -4.38 -3.20 20.69
C TYR A 279 -4.84 -4.41 19.87
N GLU A 280 -5.37 -5.46 20.49
CA GLU A 280 -5.80 -6.66 19.76
C GLU A 280 -7.09 -6.40 18.97
N THR A 281 -8.00 -5.54 19.47
CA THR A 281 -9.20 -5.17 18.71
C THR A 281 -8.88 -4.33 17.47
N GLU A 282 -7.96 -3.36 17.56
CA GLU A 282 -7.55 -2.56 16.38
C GLU A 282 -6.74 -3.39 15.39
N LYS A 283 -5.86 -4.27 15.89
CA LYS A 283 -5.10 -5.24 15.08
C LYS A 283 -6.02 -6.20 14.32
N GLN A 284 -7.09 -6.67 14.97
CA GLN A 284 -8.09 -7.52 14.35
C GLN A 284 -8.94 -6.74 13.32
N LYS A 285 -9.46 -5.55 13.65
CA LYS A 285 -10.15 -4.66 12.68
C LYS A 285 -9.29 -4.38 11.43
N LYS A 286 -8.00 -4.11 11.62
CA LYS A 286 -7.03 -3.85 10.54
C LYS A 286 -6.79 -5.08 9.65
N LYS A 287 -6.93 -6.29 10.19
CA LYS A 287 -6.92 -7.55 9.43
C LYS A 287 -8.24 -7.75 8.70
N ASP A 288 -9.37 -7.67 9.39
CA ASP A 288 -10.69 -7.93 8.82
C ASP A 288 -11.02 -6.98 7.65
N ALA A 289 -10.72 -5.69 7.80
CA ALA A 289 -10.88 -4.70 6.72
C ALA A 289 -9.97 -4.99 5.50
N LYS A 290 -8.82 -5.64 5.70
CA LYS A 290 -7.91 -6.05 4.61
C LYS A 290 -8.42 -7.33 3.93
N ASP A 291 -8.84 -8.32 4.71
CA ASP A 291 -9.40 -9.57 4.20
C ASP A 291 -10.74 -9.32 3.47
N GLU A 292 -11.52 -8.29 3.87
CA GLU A 292 -12.73 -7.84 3.16
C GLU A 292 -12.42 -7.09 1.86
N ILE A 293 -11.35 -6.27 1.79
CA ILE A 293 -10.89 -5.69 0.52
C ILE A 293 -10.53 -6.80 -0.47
N ASP A 294 -9.80 -7.82 -0.03
CA ASP A 294 -9.40 -8.95 -0.88
C ASP A 294 -10.63 -9.75 -1.36
N ARG A 295 -11.68 -9.90 -0.52
CA ARG A 295 -12.99 -10.45 -0.93
C ARG A 295 -13.70 -9.60 -1.98
N ILE A 296 -13.83 -8.29 -1.76
CA ILE A 296 -14.53 -7.36 -2.69
C ILE A 296 -13.89 -7.41 -4.08
N ILE A 297 -12.55 -7.47 -4.15
CA ILE A 297 -11.81 -7.61 -5.40
C ILE A 297 -12.12 -8.97 -6.06
N ALA A 298 -12.03 -10.08 -5.31
CA ALA A 298 -12.32 -11.42 -5.83
C ALA A 298 -13.77 -11.59 -6.32
N ASP A 299 -14.73 -10.99 -5.63
CA ASP A 299 -16.16 -11.07 -5.97
C ASP A 299 -16.50 -10.24 -7.22
N HIS A 300 -15.93 -9.04 -7.35
CA HIS A 300 -15.99 -8.26 -8.59
C HIS A 300 -15.35 -9.01 -9.76
N ASP A 301 -14.16 -9.57 -9.59
CA ASP A 301 -13.42 -10.23 -10.67
C ASP A 301 -14.06 -11.56 -11.08
N ARG A 302 -14.80 -12.24 -10.17
CA ARG A 302 -15.68 -13.37 -10.53
C ARG A 302 -16.83 -12.88 -11.43
N ARG A 303 -17.59 -11.87 -11.01
CA ARG A 303 -18.70 -11.28 -11.80
C ARG A 303 -18.22 -10.74 -13.15
N TYR A 304 -17.00 -10.21 -13.22
CA TYR A 304 -16.43 -9.70 -14.47
C TYR A 304 -16.01 -10.82 -15.44
N LYS A 305 -15.56 -11.97 -14.94
CA LYS A 305 -15.35 -13.19 -15.76
C LYS A 305 -16.67 -13.73 -16.29
N GLU A 306 -17.68 -13.88 -15.43
CA GLU A 306 -19.04 -14.32 -15.80
C GLU A 306 -19.66 -13.41 -16.89
N TYR A 307 -19.52 -12.09 -16.74
CA TYR A 307 -19.90 -11.10 -17.75
C TYR A 307 -19.15 -11.32 -19.07
N LYS A 308 -17.82 -11.45 -19.03
CA LYS A 308 -16.99 -11.59 -20.24
C LYS A 308 -17.31 -12.87 -21.01
N GLU A 309 -17.49 -13.99 -20.30
CA GLU A 309 -17.87 -15.26 -20.92
C GLU A 309 -19.27 -15.22 -21.54
N THR A 310 -20.25 -14.60 -20.89
CA THR A 310 -21.61 -14.48 -21.45
C THR A 310 -21.67 -13.50 -22.61
N GLU A 311 -20.85 -12.45 -22.60
CA GLU A 311 -20.67 -11.55 -23.73
C GLU A 311 -20.00 -12.24 -24.94
N GLN A 312 -18.96 -13.06 -24.72
CA GLN A 312 -18.35 -13.87 -25.79
C GLN A 312 -19.37 -14.81 -26.44
N LYS A 313 -20.08 -15.62 -25.63
CA LYS A 313 -21.11 -16.56 -26.10
C LYS A 313 -22.27 -15.84 -26.82
N TYR A 314 -22.60 -14.61 -26.41
CA TYR A 314 -23.59 -13.77 -27.10
C TYR A 314 -23.11 -13.28 -28.47
N PHE A 315 -21.85 -12.84 -28.60
CA PHE A 315 -21.29 -12.43 -29.89
C PHE A 315 -21.11 -13.61 -30.87
N GLU A 316 -20.77 -14.80 -30.37
CA GLU A 316 -20.76 -16.05 -31.15
C GLU A 316 -22.16 -16.38 -31.70
N PHE A 317 -23.20 -16.25 -30.87
CA PHE A 317 -24.58 -16.44 -31.28
C PHE A 317 -25.04 -15.44 -32.36
N GLU A 318 -24.81 -14.14 -32.18
CA GLU A 318 -25.16 -13.14 -33.21
C GLU A 318 -24.33 -13.30 -34.49
N ARG A 319 -23.07 -13.76 -34.41
CA ARG A 319 -22.25 -14.10 -35.59
C ARG A 319 -22.87 -15.26 -36.36
N TYR A 320 -23.20 -16.37 -35.69
CA TYR A 320 -23.87 -17.52 -36.28
C TYR A 320 -25.22 -17.15 -36.92
N LYS A 321 -26.04 -16.38 -36.21
CA LYS A 321 -27.33 -15.84 -36.68
C LYS A 321 -27.19 -14.90 -37.88
N LYS A 322 -26.06 -14.19 -38.01
CA LYS A 322 -25.73 -13.39 -39.20
C LYS A 322 -25.27 -14.25 -40.39
N GLN A 323 -24.54 -15.34 -40.13
CA GLN A 323 -24.15 -16.33 -41.16
C GLN A 323 -25.37 -17.04 -41.73
N GLN A 324 -26.22 -17.62 -40.88
CA GLN A 324 -27.54 -18.19 -41.22
C GLN A 324 -28.37 -17.27 -42.13
N LYS A 325 -28.49 -15.98 -41.78
CA LYS A 325 -29.19 -14.99 -42.61
C LYS A 325 -28.52 -14.74 -43.96
N PHE A 326 -27.19 -14.70 -44.00
CA PHE A 326 -26.44 -14.50 -45.25
C PHE A 326 -26.55 -15.71 -46.18
N GLU A 327 -26.45 -16.92 -45.63
CA GLU A 327 -26.60 -18.19 -46.36
C GLU A 327 -28.02 -18.34 -46.92
N ALA A 328 -29.06 -18.03 -46.15
CA ALA A 328 -30.45 -18.01 -46.64
C ALA A 328 -30.66 -16.97 -47.77
N ILE A 329 -30.03 -15.79 -47.68
CA ILE A 329 -30.07 -14.79 -48.76
C ILE A 329 -29.29 -15.27 -50.00
N LYS A 330 -28.15 -15.95 -49.82
CA LYS A 330 -27.39 -16.54 -50.93
C LYS A 330 -28.20 -17.62 -51.64
N ALA A 331 -28.76 -18.58 -50.89
CA ALA A 331 -29.59 -19.66 -51.43
C ALA A 331 -30.77 -19.12 -52.25
N ARG A 332 -31.52 -18.15 -51.70
CA ARG A 332 -32.62 -17.50 -52.44
C ARG A 332 -32.16 -16.85 -53.74
N LYS A 333 -31.00 -16.18 -53.75
CA LYS A 333 -30.44 -15.58 -54.98
C LYS A 333 -29.96 -16.63 -55.98
N GLU A 334 -29.50 -17.77 -55.51
CA GLU A 334 -29.06 -18.90 -56.34
C GLU A 334 -30.26 -19.59 -57.00
N GLU A 335 -31.35 -19.79 -56.26
CA GLU A 335 -32.65 -20.21 -56.82
C GLU A 335 -33.21 -19.21 -57.85
N GLU A 336 -33.16 -17.91 -57.54
CA GLU A 336 -33.63 -16.83 -58.43
C GLU A 336 -32.81 -16.77 -59.73
N ARG A 337 -31.48 -16.96 -59.64
CA ARG A 337 -30.58 -17.05 -60.81
C ARG A 337 -30.89 -18.29 -61.66
N LEU A 338 -31.07 -19.45 -61.04
CA LEU A 338 -31.39 -20.71 -61.75
C LEU A 338 -32.74 -20.66 -62.47
N ARG A 339 -33.74 -19.96 -61.91
CA ARG A 339 -35.03 -19.72 -62.61
C ARG A 339 -34.84 -18.81 -63.82
N TYR A 340 -34.10 -17.72 -63.68
CA TYR A 340 -33.83 -16.81 -64.79
C TYR A 340 -32.99 -17.46 -65.90
N GLU A 341 -32.02 -18.31 -65.55
CA GLU A 341 -31.23 -19.11 -66.49
C GLU A 341 -32.11 -20.12 -67.27
N ALA A 342 -33.17 -20.66 -66.66
CA ALA A 342 -34.14 -21.50 -67.34
C ALA A 342 -35.10 -20.70 -68.25
N GLU A 343 -35.65 -19.58 -67.76
CA GLU A 343 -36.54 -18.70 -68.55
C GLU A 343 -35.83 -18.16 -69.82
N LEU A 344 -34.52 -17.87 -69.74
CA LEU A 344 -33.76 -17.38 -70.89
C LEU A 344 -33.50 -18.46 -71.95
N ALA A 345 -33.60 -19.75 -71.59
CA ALA A 345 -33.36 -20.87 -72.50
C ALA A 345 -34.61 -21.24 -73.34
N GLU A 346 -35.79 -20.72 -73.02
CA GLU A 346 -37.04 -20.99 -73.75
C GLU A 346 -37.34 -19.95 -74.86
N LEU A 347 -36.49 -18.95 -75.07
CA LEU A 347 -36.65 -17.95 -76.14
C LEU A 347 -36.01 -18.37 -77.47
N GLU A 348 -36.78 -18.35 -78.56
CA GLU A 348 -36.28 -18.63 -79.92
C GLU A 348 -35.27 -17.59 -80.42
N PRO A 349 -34.31 -17.98 -81.29
CA PRO A 349 -33.29 -17.08 -81.83
C PRO A 349 -33.87 -16.04 -82.81
N THR A 350 -33.52 -14.78 -82.60
CA THR A 350 -33.98 -13.62 -83.39
C THR A 350 -33.64 -13.71 -84.89
N ASP A 351 -34.61 -13.41 -85.76
CA ASP A 351 -34.41 -13.25 -87.22
C ASP A 351 -33.31 -12.22 -87.52
N PRO A 352 -32.17 -12.62 -88.15
CA PRO A 352 -31.01 -11.76 -88.34
C PRO A 352 -31.24 -10.60 -89.32
N TYR A 353 -32.38 -10.58 -90.05
CA TYR A 353 -32.78 -9.48 -90.93
C TYR A 353 -34.07 -8.78 -90.48
N GLY A 354 -34.50 -8.98 -89.23
CA GLY A 354 -35.74 -8.38 -88.70
C GLY A 354 -35.78 -6.85 -88.80
N GLY A 355 -34.64 -6.18 -88.60
CA GLY A 355 -34.52 -4.72 -88.70
C GLY A 355 -34.65 -4.20 -90.13
N GLU A 356 -33.98 -4.84 -91.09
CA GLU A 356 -33.97 -4.49 -92.51
C GLU A 356 -35.36 -4.73 -93.12
N LYS A 357 -35.98 -5.87 -92.81
CA LYS A 357 -37.37 -6.20 -93.20
C LYS A 357 -38.36 -5.14 -92.68
N ALA A 358 -38.16 -4.64 -91.47
CA ALA A 358 -38.98 -3.55 -90.90
C ALA A 358 -38.73 -2.20 -91.57
N MET A 359 -37.46 -1.84 -91.86
CA MET A 359 -37.11 -0.60 -92.56
C MET A 359 -37.62 -0.58 -94.02
N CYS A 360 -37.61 -1.71 -94.72
CA CYS A 360 -38.27 -1.82 -96.02
C CYS A 360 -39.79 -1.56 -95.94
N ARG A 361 -40.48 -2.16 -94.95
CA ARG A 361 -41.93 -1.94 -94.75
C ARG A 361 -42.27 -0.47 -94.47
N SER A 362 -41.54 0.19 -93.58
CA SER A 362 -41.82 1.60 -93.25
C SER A 362 -41.53 2.55 -94.41
N LEU A 363 -40.52 2.27 -95.24
CA LEU A 363 -40.23 3.05 -96.44
C LEU A 363 -41.25 2.87 -97.57
N LEU A 364 -41.82 1.66 -97.76
CA LEU A 364 -42.91 1.46 -98.72
C LEU A 364 -44.15 2.27 -98.33
N LEU A 365 -44.58 2.18 -97.06
CA LEU A 365 -45.68 2.98 -96.52
C LEU A 365 -45.41 4.50 -96.64
N TYR A 366 -44.17 4.92 -96.38
CA TYR A 366 -43.77 6.33 -96.52
C TYR A 366 -43.83 6.82 -97.98
N LEU A 367 -43.41 5.99 -98.95
CA LEU A 367 -43.48 6.34 -100.38
C LEU A 367 -44.92 6.36 -100.91
N GLN A 368 -45.77 5.44 -100.48
CA GLN A 368 -47.22 5.46 -100.79
C GLN A 368 -47.90 6.73 -100.26
N ALA A 369 -47.49 7.22 -99.08
CA ALA A 369 -47.99 8.48 -98.54
C ALA A 369 -47.49 9.73 -99.30
N LEU A 370 -46.40 9.63 -100.07
CA LEU A 370 -45.87 10.72 -100.91
C LEU A 370 -46.48 10.75 -102.30
N ASP A 371 -46.81 9.58 -102.89
CA ASP A 371 -47.64 9.53 -104.10
C ASP A 371 -48.75 8.46 -103.99
N PRO A 372 -50.01 8.89 -103.73
CA PRO A 372 -51.17 7.99 -103.69
C PRO A 372 -51.47 7.23 -105.00
N SER A 373 -50.79 7.55 -106.11
CA SER A 373 -50.86 6.73 -107.34
C SER A 373 -50.02 5.44 -107.26
N LEU A 374 -49.20 5.28 -106.21
CA LEU A 374 -48.43 4.07 -105.90
C LEU A 374 -49.15 3.12 -104.91
N ILE A 375 -50.45 3.34 -104.67
CA ILE A 375 -51.31 2.36 -104.01
C ILE A 375 -51.44 1.16 -104.96
N ILE A 376 -50.73 0.09 -104.62
CA ILE A 376 -50.91 -1.23 -105.22
C ILE A 376 -52.30 -1.71 -104.78
N GLU A 377 -53.09 -2.32 -105.67
CA GLU A 377 -54.44 -2.76 -105.31
C GLU A 377 -54.49 -4.04 -104.43
N ASP A 378 -53.32 -4.58 -104.08
CA ASP A 378 -53.15 -5.84 -103.32
C ASP A 378 -53.41 -5.73 -101.79
N GLU A 379 -53.71 -4.54 -101.25
CA GLU A 379 -54.13 -4.36 -99.84
C GLU A 379 -55.59 -3.85 -99.69
N LYS A 380 -56.45 -4.17 -100.67
CA LYS A 380 -57.91 -3.90 -100.64
C LYS A 380 -58.76 -5.05 -100.06
N GLU A 381 -58.21 -5.89 -99.18
CA GLU A 381 -58.97 -7.01 -98.56
C GLU A 381 -59.04 -6.96 -97.01
N THR A 382 -58.62 -5.85 -96.38
CA THR A 382 -58.70 -5.66 -94.91
C THR A 382 -59.30 -4.30 -94.52
N ALA A 383 -60.49 -3.95 -95.05
CA ALA A 383 -61.10 -2.63 -94.81
C ALA A 383 -62.64 -2.54 -94.73
N GLU A 384 -63.40 -3.64 -94.78
CA GLU A 384 -64.88 -3.61 -94.63
C GLU A 384 -65.41 -4.54 -93.52
N THR A 385 -65.15 -4.19 -92.26
CA THR A 385 -66.07 -4.55 -91.15
C THR A 385 -66.07 -3.52 -90.02
N SER A 386 -66.44 -2.28 -90.35
CA SER A 386 -67.17 -1.45 -89.38
C SER A 386 -68.54 -2.11 -89.12
N GLY A 387 -69.03 -2.31 -87.89
CA GLY A 387 -68.55 -1.87 -86.57
C GLY A 387 -69.60 -1.00 -85.88
N GLU A 388 -69.76 -1.08 -84.56
CA GLU A 388 -70.75 -0.24 -83.86
C GLU A 388 -70.29 0.27 -82.48
N THR A 389 -70.40 1.60 -82.33
CA THR A 389 -70.37 2.42 -81.10
C THR A 389 -69.23 2.25 -80.08
N GLU A 390 -68.31 3.21 -80.11
CA GLU A 390 -67.67 3.73 -78.89
C GLU A 390 -68.70 4.43 -77.99
N THR A 391 -68.43 4.55 -76.69
CA THR A 391 -68.29 5.88 -76.04
C THR A 391 -67.56 5.77 -74.68
N PRO A 392 -66.71 6.75 -74.29
CA PRO A 392 -65.76 6.57 -73.20
C PRO A 392 -66.24 7.15 -71.85
N GLN A 393 -65.75 6.57 -70.74
CA GLN A 393 -65.75 7.22 -69.42
C GLN A 393 -64.36 7.18 -68.75
N LYS A 394 -64.21 8.00 -67.70
CA LYS A 394 -62.93 8.45 -67.12
C LYS A 394 -62.19 7.38 -66.30
N PRO A 395 -60.87 7.52 -66.12
CA PRO A 395 -60.13 6.73 -65.14
C PRO A 395 -60.64 6.99 -63.71
N VAL A 396 -60.94 5.92 -62.98
CA VAL A 396 -61.23 5.96 -61.54
C VAL A 396 -59.90 5.86 -60.77
N THR A 397 -59.73 6.73 -59.79
CA THR A 397 -58.54 6.76 -58.92
C THR A 397 -58.60 5.68 -57.85
N ARG A 398 -57.41 5.19 -57.45
CA ARG A 398 -57.11 4.37 -56.27
C ARG A 398 -58.19 4.34 -55.18
N GLU A 399 -58.64 3.14 -54.86
CA GLU A 399 -58.89 2.75 -53.47
C GLU A 399 -57.90 1.62 -53.13
N ILE A 400 -57.01 1.88 -52.19
CA ILE A 400 -56.25 0.84 -51.48
C ILE A 400 -56.93 0.79 -50.11
N SER A 401 -57.76 -0.22 -49.88
CA SER A 401 -58.44 -0.39 -48.59
C SER A 401 -57.43 -0.87 -47.55
N ASP A 402 -57.35 -0.17 -46.42
CA ASP A 402 -56.44 -0.47 -45.32
C ASP A 402 -56.66 -1.86 -44.71
N SER A 403 -55.59 -2.50 -44.24
CA SER A 403 -55.36 -2.63 -42.78
C SER A 403 -54.27 -3.66 -42.44
N SER A 404 -53.18 -3.18 -41.83
CA SER A 404 -52.70 -3.58 -40.48
C SER A 404 -51.17 -3.65 -40.35
N GLY A 405 -50.65 -3.22 -39.18
CA GLY A 405 -49.35 -3.70 -38.67
C GLY A 405 -48.08 -2.95 -39.06
N ALA A 406 -47.99 -1.63 -38.88
CA ALA A 406 -46.71 -0.91 -38.95
C ALA A 406 -46.66 0.29 -37.97
N GLU A 407 -46.37 0.04 -36.68
CA GLU A 407 -46.11 1.10 -35.70
C GLU A 407 -44.73 1.74 -35.91
N ALA A 408 -44.67 2.87 -36.61
CA ALA A 408 -43.47 3.68 -36.73
C ALA A 408 -43.25 4.52 -35.47
N ILE A 409 -42.55 3.95 -34.47
CA ILE A 409 -42.15 4.68 -33.25
C ILE A 409 -41.15 5.79 -33.62
N GLY A 410 -41.63 7.04 -33.65
CA GLY A 410 -40.81 8.20 -33.90
C GLY A 410 -39.86 8.53 -32.73
N LYS A 411 -38.68 9.07 -33.05
CA LYS A 411 -37.83 9.82 -32.12
C LYS A 411 -37.49 11.18 -32.72
N SER A 412 -37.83 12.24 -32.00
CA SER A 412 -37.57 13.63 -32.37
C SER A 412 -36.32 14.19 -31.69
N ALA A 413 -35.45 14.87 -32.43
CA ALA A 413 -34.77 16.15 -32.06
C ALA A 413 -33.57 16.44 -33.00
N GLY A 414 -33.32 17.73 -33.32
CA GLY A 414 -32.17 18.22 -34.12
C GLY A 414 -32.38 18.12 -35.64
N LEU A 415 -32.78 19.13 -36.43
CA LEU A 415 -32.68 20.62 -36.43
C LEU A 415 -31.41 21.16 -37.13
N VAL A 416 -31.61 22.06 -38.11
CA VAL A 416 -30.60 22.85 -38.88
C VAL A 416 -29.78 22.02 -39.91
N GLU A 417 -29.57 22.38 -41.20
CA GLU A 417 -29.94 23.58 -42.00
C GLU A 417 -30.30 23.23 -43.48
N ALA A 418 -30.24 24.24 -44.36
CA ALA A 418 -30.44 24.26 -45.82
C ALA A 418 -29.41 23.37 -46.60
N ASP A 419 -29.48 23.14 -47.92
CA ASP A 419 -29.80 24.11 -48.99
C ASP A 419 -30.28 23.49 -50.33
N ASP A 420 -30.56 24.38 -51.30
CA ASP A 420 -30.81 24.26 -52.76
C ASP A 420 -30.70 22.90 -53.51
N GLY A 421 -31.41 22.67 -54.63
CA GLY A 421 -32.34 23.55 -55.35
C GLY A 421 -32.35 23.34 -56.88
N TYR A 422 -33.44 22.80 -57.45
CA TYR A 422 -33.73 22.79 -58.91
C TYR A 422 -35.24 22.47 -59.10
N ALA A 423 -36.17 23.36 -59.50
CA ALA A 423 -36.24 24.31 -60.61
C ALA A 423 -36.37 23.66 -62.01
N ALA A 424 -37.23 24.09 -62.95
CA ALA A 424 -38.48 24.88 -62.88
C ALA A 424 -39.20 24.88 -64.26
N LEU A 425 -40.54 25.10 -64.29
CA LEU A 425 -41.30 25.72 -65.41
C LEU A 425 -41.31 24.95 -66.78
N SER A 426 -42.11 25.28 -67.82
CA SER A 426 -43.16 26.30 -68.04
C SER A 426 -44.31 25.82 -68.98
N LYS A 427 -45.36 26.64 -69.09
CA LYS A 427 -46.67 26.44 -69.76
C LYS A 427 -46.69 26.76 -71.27
N GLY A 428 -47.61 26.13 -72.02
CA GLY A 428 -48.44 26.80 -73.07
C GLY A 428 -48.16 26.51 -74.56
N LYS A 429 -48.92 27.03 -75.56
CA LYS A 429 -50.32 27.56 -75.59
C LYS A 429 -50.86 27.85 -77.03
N LYS A 430 -51.74 26.99 -77.56
CA LYS A 430 -52.94 27.25 -78.43
C LYS A 430 -52.87 28.21 -79.66
N GLY A 431 -53.12 27.67 -80.88
CA GLY A 431 -53.72 28.37 -82.05
C GLY A 431 -52.88 28.37 -83.35
N LYS A 432 -53.37 28.77 -84.54
CA LYS A 432 -54.75 28.93 -85.10
C LYS A 432 -54.69 29.03 -86.65
N ARG A 433 -55.72 28.52 -87.36
CA ARG A 433 -56.01 28.57 -88.83
C ARG A 433 -55.29 29.61 -89.71
N GLY A 434 -54.77 29.18 -90.86
CA GLY A 434 -54.47 29.97 -92.07
C GLY A 434 -55.09 29.34 -93.34
N LYS A 435 -55.20 30.06 -94.48
CA LYS A 435 -56.09 29.68 -95.61
C LYS A 435 -55.53 29.97 -97.01
N GLY A 436 -55.10 28.91 -97.72
CA GLY A 436 -55.15 28.64 -99.18
C GLY A 436 -54.69 29.65 -100.25
N SER A 437 -54.01 29.15 -101.30
CA SER A 437 -54.29 29.52 -102.71
C SER A 437 -53.70 28.51 -103.72
N ARG A 438 -54.18 28.59 -104.97
CA ARG A 438 -53.83 27.83 -106.20
C ARG A 438 -52.65 28.50 -106.94
N SER A 439 -51.93 27.94 -107.92
CA SER A 439 -51.88 26.59 -108.55
C SER A 439 -50.65 26.47 -109.48
N ALA A 440 -50.09 25.27 -109.66
CA ALA A 440 -49.20 24.88 -110.76
C ALA A 440 -49.22 23.34 -110.97
N SER A 441 -48.72 22.86 -112.12
CA SER A 441 -48.74 21.45 -112.57
C SER A 441 -47.99 20.47 -111.65
N ASP A 442 -48.37 19.18 -111.67
CA ASP A 442 -48.01 18.20 -110.62
C ASP A 442 -46.71 17.42 -110.80
N ALA A 443 -46.11 17.37 -112.00
CA ALA A 443 -44.93 16.53 -112.26
C ALA A 443 -43.64 17.07 -111.62
N ASP A 444 -43.33 18.36 -111.81
CA ASP A 444 -42.09 19.01 -111.34
C ASP A 444 -42.17 19.53 -109.88
N LYS A 445 -43.20 19.15 -109.13
CA LYS A 445 -43.31 19.55 -107.72
C LYS A 445 -42.21 18.84 -106.92
N LYS A 446 -41.30 19.66 -106.36
CA LYS A 446 -40.36 19.21 -105.33
C LYS A 446 -41.16 18.62 -104.16
N ILE A 447 -40.81 17.42 -103.76
CA ILE A 447 -41.43 16.73 -102.62
C ILE A 447 -41.16 17.55 -101.34
N PRO A 448 -42.08 17.61 -100.36
CA PRO A 448 -41.75 18.02 -99.01
C PRO A 448 -40.50 17.29 -98.52
N LYS A 449 -39.55 18.02 -97.90
CA LYS A 449 -38.29 17.43 -97.41
C LYS A 449 -38.58 16.20 -96.54
N HIS A 450 -37.99 15.05 -96.87
CA HIS A 450 -38.18 13.84 -96.07
C HIS A 450 -37.73 14.01 -94.62
N SER A 451 -38.28 13.20 -93.72
CA SER A 451 -37.79 13.11 -92.34
C SER A 451 -36.34 12.59 -92.33
N MET A 452 -35.60 12.93 -91.26
CA MET A 452 -34.24 12.40 -91.05
C MET A 452 -34.23 10.87 -90.95
N GLU A 453 -35.30 10.28 -90.42
CA GLU A 453 -35.53 8.83 -90.36
C GLU A 453 -35.68 8.22 -91.76
N ALA A 454 -36.48 8.83 -92.63
CA ALA A 454 -36.62 8.35 -94.01
C ALA A 454 -35.30 8.48 -94.79
N TYR A 455 -34.58 9.60 -94.65
CA TYR A 455 -33.25 9.77 -95.27
C TYR A 455 -32.23 8.73 -94.77
N THR A 456 -32.20 8.45 -93.46
CA THR A 456 -31.26 7.46 -92.91
C THR A 456 -31.66 6.02 -93.24
N ALA A 457 -32.96 5.71 -93.34
CA ALA A 457 -33.44 4.41 -93.80
C ALA A 457 -33.11 4.18 -95.29
N PHE A 458 -33.34 5.18 -96.17
CA PHE A 458 -32.91 5.11 -97.57
C PHE A 458 -31.40 4.86 -97.70
N GLY A 459 -30.60 5.61 -96.93
CA GLY A 459 -29.15 5.42 -96.86
C GLY A 459 -28.73 4.01 -96.40
N LYS A 460 -29.36 3.47 -95.35
CA LYS A 460 -29.09 2.11 -94.83
C LYS A 460 -29.43 1.01 -95.84
N LEU A 461 -30.50 1.16 -96.62
CA LEU A 461 -30.86 0.20 -97.68
C LEU A 461 -30.04 0.39 -98.98
N GLY A 462 -29.22 1.45 -99.07
CA GLY A 462 -28.44 1.78 -100.28
C GLY A 462 -29.29 2.37 -101.41
N ILE A 463 -30.47 2.92 -101.13
CA ILE A 463 -31.42 3.45 -102.11
C ILE A 463 -31.32 4.99 -102.12
N LYS A 464 -31.33 5.59 -103.31
CA LYS A 464 -31.34 7.05 -103.46
C LYS A 464 -32.74 7.60 -103.12
N ALA A 465 -32.81 8.52 -102.14
CA ALA A 465 -34.05 9.20 -101.78
C ALA A 465 -34.57 10.10 -102.95
N PRO A 466 -35.86 10.06 -103.29
CA PRO A 466 -36.42 10.74 -104.47
C PRO A 466 -36.53 12.26 -104.25
N SER A 467 -35.89 13.06 -105.11
CA SER A 467 -35.88 14.53 -104.97
C SER A 467 -37.08 15.24 -105.62
N THR A 468 -37.71 14.60 -106.60
CA THR A 468 -38.88 15.10 -107.36
C THR A 468 -39.98 14.06 -107.38
N ARG A 469 -41.24 14.46 -107.59
CA ARG A 469 -42.38 13.53 -107.56
C ARG A 469 -42.26 12.39 -108.58
N GLY A 470 -41.63 12.63 -109.74
CA GLY A 470 -41.34 11.60 -110.74
C GLY A 470 -40.34 10.51 -110.28
N GLU A 471 -39.47 10.80 -109.30
CA GLU A 471 -38.51 9.83 -108.75
C GLU A 471 -39.15 8.86 -107.72
N VAL A 472 -40.35 9.15 -107.21
CA VAL A 472 -41.00 8.32 -106.17
C VAL A 472 -41.29 6.90 -106.68
N VAL A 473 -41.68 6.78 -107.96
CA VAL A 473 -42.01 5.51 -108.61
C VAL A 473 -40.81 4.56 -108.65
N SER A 474 -39.62 5.06 -109.03
CA SER A 474 -38.41 4.25 -109.10
C SER A 474 -37.82 3.96 -107.72
N ALA A 475 -37.93 4.89 -106.76
CA ALA A 475 -37.59 4.63 -105.37
C ALA A 475 -38.47 3.51 -104.76
N PHE A 476 -39.76 3.47 -105.10
CA PHE A 476 -40.71 2.45 -104.62
C PHE A 476 -40.39 1.05 -105.15
N GLN A 477 -40.03 0.93 -106.44
CA GLN A 477 -39.56 -0.32 -107.02
C GLN A 477 -38.25 -0.80 -106.35
N ALA A 478 -37.27 0.09 -106.16
CA ALA A 478 -36.02 -0.25 -105.48
C ALA A 478 -36.21 -0.71 -104.02
N VAL A 479 -37.18 -0.16 -103.27
CA VAL A 479 -37.48 -0.62 -101.91
C VAL A 479 -38.18 -2.00 -101.93
N LYS A 480 -39.04 -2.29 -102.92
CA LYS A 480 -39.61 -3.64 -103.11
C LYS A 480 -38.52 -4.68 -103.41
N GLU A 481 -37.64 -4.39 -104.37
CA GLU A 481 -36.52 -5.27 -104.72
C GLU A 481 -35.62 -5.56 -103.50
N LYS A 482 -35.34 -4.55 -102.67
CA LYS A 482 -34.64 -4.76 -101.39
C LYS A 482 -35.46 -5.55 -100.38
N GLN A 483 -36.77 -5.37 -100.30
CA GLN A 483 -37.62 -6.18 -99.41
C GLN A 483 -37.63 -7.67 -99.79
N GLU A 484 -37.64 -7.97 -101.08
CA GLU A 484 -37.56 -9.34 -101.60
C GLU A 484 -36.15 -9.93 -101.44
N TYR A 485 -35.11 -9.11 -101.60
CA TYR A 485 -33.73 -9.48 -101.23
C TYR A 485 -33.64 -9.87 -99.75
N TYR A 486 -34.07 -9.04 -98.80
CA TYR A 486 -34.00 -9.39 -97.36
C TYR A 486 -35.00 -10.50 -96.94
N ARG A 487 -35.94 -10.89 -97.81
CA ARG A 487 -36.78 -12.10 -97.63
C ARG A 487 -36.12 -13.40 -98.11
N THR A 488 -35.17 -13.31 -99.04
CA THR A 488 -34.58 -14.47 -99.75
C THR A 488 -33.07 -14.62 -99.57
N ALA A 489 -32.38 -13.59 -99.09
CA ALA A 489 -30.98 -13.63 -98.72
C ALA A 489 -30.76 -14.62 -97.56
N LEU A 490 -29.79 -15.50 -97.74
CA LEU A 490 -29.18 -16.25 -96.63
C LEU A 490 -28.54 -15.25 -95.66
N PRO A 491 -28.48 -15.55 -94.33
CA PRO A 491 -27.86 -14.67 -93.35
C PRO A 491 -26.43 -14.28 -93.74
N PRO A 492 -25.93 -13.10 -93.32
CA PRO A 492 -24.61 -12.65 -93.72
C PRO A 492 -23.57 -13.64 -93.19
N ALA A 493 -22.71 -14.15 -94.07
CA ALA A 493 -21.49 -14.80 -93.62
C ALA A 493 -20.66 -13.76 -92.86
N GLU A 494 -20.26 -14.08 -91.64
CA GLU A 494 -19.52 -13.17 -90.77
C GLU A 494 -18.18 -12.80 -91.41
N SER A 495 -18.08 -11.57 -91.95
CA SER A 495 -16.83 -11.05 -92.49
C SER A 495 -15.88 -10.70 -91.35
N GLU A 496 -14.78 -11.45 -91.22
CA GLU A 496 -13.82 -11.38 -90.09
C GLU A 496 -12.99 -10.08 -89.98
N GLU A 497 -13.44 -8.98 -90.58
CA GLU A 497 -12.73 -7.68 -90.59
C GLU A 497 -13.02 -6.83 -89.34
N ASN A 498 -12.75 -7.37 -88.14
CA ASN A 498 -12.64 -6.60 -86.89
C ASN A 498 -11.85 -7.33 -85.78
N LYS A 499 -10.71 -7.94 -86.12
CA LYS A 499 -9.80 -8.63 -85.19
C LYS A 499 -8.38 -8.02 -85.18
N ASP A 500 -8.25 -6.70 -85.29
CA ASP A 500 -6.94 -6.02 -85.37
C ASP A 500 -6.86 -4.74 -84.51
N ALA A 501 -7.12 -4.89 -83.20
CA ALA A 501 -6.83 -3.85 -82.20
C ALA A 501 -6.54 -4.44 -80.81
N VAL A 502 -5.58 -3.82 -80.10
CA VAL A 502 -5.24 -4.05 -78.68
C VAL A 502 -4.55 -5.39 -78.34
N GLU A 503 -3.38 -5.62 -78.94
CA GLU A 503 -2.24 -6.20 -78.21
C GLU A 503 -1.05 -5.23 -78.16
N LYS A 504 -0.59 -4.90 -76.94
CA LYS A 504 0.85 -4.75 -76.61
C LYS A 504 1.07 -4.67 -75.08
N PRO A 505 2.12 -5.32 -74.54
CA PRO A 505 2.28 -5.48 -73.10
C PRO A 505 2.98 -4.28 -72.43
N GLY A 506 2.70 -4.07 -71.14
CA GLY A 506 3.20 -2.93 -70.35
C GLY A 506 3.72 -3.31 -68.97
N ALA A 507 4.74 -4.16 -68.88
CA ALA A 507 5.35 -4.54 -67.61
C ALA A 507 5.99 -3.34 -66.88
N LYS A 508 5.56 -3.06 -65.65
CA LYS A 508 6.19 -2.09 -64.75
C LYS A 508 6.40 -2.68 -63.35
N LYS A 509 7.62 -2.50 -62.82
CA LYS A 509 8.02 -2.95 -61.48
C LYS A 509 7.34 -2.12 -60.39
N PRO A 510 7.01 -2.68 -59.22
CA PRO A 510 6.60 -1.89 -58.05
C PRO A 510 7.81 -1.10 -57.48
N PRO A 511 7.64 0.16 -57.07
CA PRO A 511 8.66 0.89 -56.31
C PRO A 511 8.67 0.46 -54.83
N PRO A 512 9.82 0.56 -54.13
CA PRO A 512 9.95 0.15 -52.74
C PRO A 512 9.26 1.12 -51.76
N ALA A 513 8.94 0.61 -50.56
CA ALA A 513 8.17 1.33 -49.55
C ALA A 513 8.87 2.60 -49.02
N ARG A 514 8.12 3.70 -48.95
CA ARG A 514 8.51 4.90 -48.18
C ARG A 514 8.13 4.70 -46.71
N LYS A 515 9.08 4.96 -45.80
CA LYS A 515 8.79 5.14 -44.36
C LYS A 515 8.10 6.49 -44.18
N SER A 516 6.86 6.50 -43.72
CA SER A 516 6.19 7.73 -43.27
C SER A 516 6.58 8.03 -41.82
N GLN A 517 7.43 9.04 -41.60
CA GLN A 517 7.46 9.70 -40.30
C GLN A 517 6.14 10.44 -40.14
N VAL A 518 5.42 10.13 -39.06
CA VAL A 518 4.25 10.92 -38.64
C VAL A 518 4.76 12.01 -37.71
N VAL A 519 4.84 13.23 -38.23
CA VAL A 519 4.89 14.44 -37.40
C VAL A 519 3.44 14.82 -37.13
N VAL A 520 3.06 14.86 -35.86
CA VAL A 520 1.85 15.55 -35.40
C VAL A 520 2.33 16.74 -34.59
N ASP A 521 2.48 17.86 -35.28
CA ASP A 521 2.28 19.16 -34.63
C ASP A 521 0.78 19.27 -34.35
N GLY A 522 0.42 19.50 -33.10
CA GLY A 522 -0.97 19.51 -32.65
C GLY A 522 -1.12 20.36 -31.42
N ASP A 523 -1.52 21.62 -31.63
CA ASP A 523 -1.85 22.57 -30.56
C ASP A 523 -2.86 21.95 -29.59
N PHE A 524 -2.50 21.92 -28.31
CA PHE A 524 -3.42 21.66 -27.21
C PHE A 524 -3.69 22.98 -26.49
N PRO A 525 -4.96 23.42 -26.40
CA PRO A 525 -5.29 24.70 -25.77
C PRO A 525 -5.07 24.66 -24.25
N GLU A 526 -4.70 25.82 -23.70
CA GLU A 526 -4.50 26.01 -22.27
C GLU A 526 -5.82 25.78 -21.50
N GLY A 527 -5.75 25.00 -20.41
CA GLY A 527 -6.88 24.74 -19.51
C GLY A 527 -6.39 24.57 -18.08
N GLU A 528 -6.79 25.49 -17.20
CA GLU A 528 -6.29 25.57 -15.83
C GLU A 528 -6.61 24.31 -15.00
N MET A 529 -5.58 23.59 -14.53
CA MET A 529 -5.72 22.68 -13.39
C MET A 529 -5.08 23.28 -12.15
N LYS A 530 -5.88 23.40 -11.08
CA LYS A 530 -5.47 23.98 -9.81
C LYS A 530 -4.57 23.00 -9.04
N SER A 531 -3.58 23.56 -8.36
CA SER A 531 -2.60 22.84 -7.55
C SER A 531 -3.24 21.98 -6.45
N ALA A 532 -2.79 20.74 -6.33
CA ALA A 532 -2.87 19.94 -5.11
C ALA A 532 -1.44 19.73 -4.57
N ASP A 533 -1.30 19.69 -3.24
CA ASP A 533 -0.01 19.87 -2.57
C ASP A 533 0.97 18.69 -2.72
N ALA A 534 2.27 19.01 -2.62
CA ALA A 534 3.36 18.05 -2.73
C ALA A 534 4.07 17.82 -1.40
N SER A 535 4.13 16.57 -0.94
CA SER A 535 4.94 16.17 0.24
C SER A 535 5.48 14.73 0.17
N LEU A 536 5.81 14.25 -1.04
CA LEU A 536 6.53 12.98 -1.19
C LEU A 536 8.05 13.24 -1.18
N VAL A 537 8.68 13.07 -0.01
CA VAL A 537 10.14 13.17 0.14
C VAL A 537 10.81 11.97 -0.55
N MET A 538 11.38 12.22 -1.73
CA MET A 538 12.20 11.25 -2.47
C MET A 538 13.66 11.39 -2.08
N ASP A 539 14.34 10.26 -1.84
CA ASP A 539 15.76 10.22 -1.47
C ASP A 539 16.66 10.84 -2.56
N LEU A 540 17.19 12.03 -2.29
CA LEU A 540 18.10 12.79 -3.17
C LEU A 540 19.50 12.16 -3.37
N ASN A 541 19.70 10.91 -2.90
CA ASN A 541 21.02 10.29 -2.78
C ASN A 541 21.17 8.95 -3.55
N ARG A 542 20.32 8.71 -4.56
CA ARG A 542 20.52 7.64 -5.56
C ARG A 542 20.98 8.24 -6.89
N PRO A 543 22.12 7.81 -7.46
CA PRO A 543 22.55 8.29 -8.78
C PRO A 543 21.53 7.88 -9.85
N SER A 544 21.34 8.72 -10.87
CA SER A 544 20.35 8.44 -11.90
C SER A 544 20.80 7.30 -12.81
N PHE A 545 19.85 6.65 -13.48
CA PHE A 545 20.15 5.59 -14.44
C PHE A 545 21.02 6.09 -15.62
N LYS A 546 21.02 7.40 -15.91
CA LYS A 546 21.94 8.01 -16.87
C LYS A 546 23.38 8.08 -16.34
N ASP A 547 23.58 8.37 -15.06
CA ASP A 547 24.92 8.48 -14.45
C ASP A 547 25.61 7.11 -14.36
N ILE A 548 24.81 6.06 -14.13
CA ILE A 548 25.23 4.66 -14.18
C ILE A 548 25.68 4.28 -15.60
N ILE A 549 24.88 4.60 -16.63
CA ILE A 549 25.23 4.34 -18.05
C ILE A 549 26.44 5.18 -18.51
N ALA A 550 26.59 6.40 -18.00
CA ALA A 550 27.71 7.29 -18.31
C ALA A 550 29.02 6.93 -17.58
N GLY A 551 29.01 5.94 -16.68
CA GLY A 551 30.20 5.53 -15.91
C GLY A 551 30.64 6.51 -14.81
N ASN A 552 29.83 7.54 -14.51
CA ASN A 552 30.17 8.59 -13.53
C ASN A 552 29.73 8.26 -12.09
N ALA A 553 29.18 7.07 -11.85
CA ALA A 553 28.76 6.63 -10.52
C ALA A 553 29.98 6.32 -9.63
N VAL A 554 30.31 7.24 -8.71
CA VAL A 554 31.38 7.05 -7.71
C VAL A 554 31.01 5.91 -6.77
N ALA A 555 31.93 4.95 -6.59
CA ALA A 555 31.73 3.82 -5.70
C ALA A 555 31.75 4.25 -4.21
N PRO A 556 30.93 3.64 -3.33
CA PRO A 556 30.98 3.90 -1.89
C PRO A 556 32.30 3.41 -1.29
N PRO A 557 32.81 4.04 -0.21
CA PRO A 557 34.07 3.67 0.42
C PRO A 557 34.02 2.27 1.04
N ALA A 558 35.09 1.50 0.85
CA ALA A 558 35.18 0.09 1.24
C ALA A 558 35.81 -0.10 2.63
N ASP A 559 35.19 0.46 3.67
CA ASP A 559 35.60 0.29 5.07
C ASP A 559 34.53 -0.43 5.90
N PHE A 560 34.71 -1.74 6.08
CA PHE A 560 34.07 -2.54 7.13
C PHE A 560 35.15 -3.41 7.79
N PRO A 561 35.41 -3.26 9.11
CA PRO A 561 36.47 -3.98 9.77
C PRO A 561 36.13 -5.47 9.91
N LYS A 562 37.03 -6.32 9.42
CA LYS A 562 37.08 -7.74 9.75
C LYS A 562 37.98 -7.93 10.98
N ASP A 563 37.40 -8.10 12.17
CA ASP A 563 38.02 -8.95 13.20
C ASP A 563 37.05 -9.35 14.32
N LEU A 564 37.55 -10.17 15.26
CA LEU A 564 36.92 -10.69 16.48
C LEU A 564 35.98 -11.89 16.31
N GLY A 565 36.52 -12.96 15.72
CA GLY A 565 36.20 -14.32 16.21
C GLY A 565 37.09 -14.65 17.41
N GLY A 566 36.51 -15.00 18.56
CA GLY A 566 37.28 -15.26 19.80
C GLY A 566 36.66 -16.38 20.65
N SER A 567 37.08 -17.61 20.40
CA SER A 567 36.74 -18.77 21.24
C SER A 567 37.74 -18.91 22.38
N GLY A 568 37.27 -19.16 23.61
CA GLY A 568 38.08 -19.41 24.80
C GLY A 568 37.37 -20.37 25.74
N ILE A 569 38.06 -21.41 26.21
CA ILE A 569 37.49 -22.58 26.89
C ILE A 569 38.21 -22.84 28.22
N VAL A 570 37.40 -22.97 29.28
CA VAL A 570 37.58 -23.73 30.54
C VAL A 570 38.93 -23.70 31.28
N GLU A 571 38.91 -23.10 32.47
CA GLU A 571 39.37 -23.60 33.80
C GLU A 571 38.94 -22.53 34.85
N GLY A 572 38.76 -22.74 36.15
CA GLY A 572 38.85 -23.87 37.09
C GLY A 572 38.64 -23.33 38.53
N ILE A 573 38.59 -24.18 39.59
CA ILE A 573 38.35 -23.82 41.03
C ILE A 573 36.87 -23.49 41.36
N THR A 574 36.06 -24.14 42.22
CA THR A 574 36.13 -25.01 43.44
C THR A 574 36.05 -24.31 44.81
N GLY A 575 34.97 -24.58 45.56
CA GLY A 575 34.66 -24.11 46.93
C GLY A 575 33.21 -23.58 46.99
N ALA A 576 32.21 -24.13 47.69
CA ALA A 576 32.09 -24.64 49.08
C ALA A 576 32.12 -23.50 50.14
N GLY A 577 31.19 -23.37 51.10
CA GLY A 577 29.93 -24.10 51.40
C GLY A 577 28.70 -23.14 51.40
N ASP A 578 27.46 -23.62 51.37
CA ASP A 578 26.74 -24.33 52.44
C ASP A 578 26.38 -23.45 53.66
N SER A 579 25.11 -23.04 53.74
CA SER A 579 24.39 -22.85 55.01
C SER A 579 22.88 -22.78 54.75
N THR A 580 22.12 -23.50 55.57
CA THR A 580 20.68 -23.31 55.81
C THR A 580 20.46 -22.01 56.65
N MET A 581 19.27 -21.54 57.05
CA MET A 581 18.05 -22.25 57.44
C MET A 581 16.77 -21.38 57.45
N THR A 582 15.67 -22.04 57.78
CA THR A 582 14.30 -21.58 58.09
C THR A 582 14.17 -20.36 59.00
N THR A 583 13.03 -19.67 58.90
CA THR A 583 12.55 -18.69 59.91
C THR A 583 11.14 -19.06 60.39
N GLU A 584 11.02 -19.62 61.59
CA GLU A 584 9.77 -19.74 62.37
C GLU A 584 10.07 -19.58 63.86
N GLY A 585 9.09 -19.07 64.63
CA GLY A 585 8.86 -19.50 66.02
C GLY A 585 9.64 -18.83 67.16
N ALA A 586 8.95 -17.90 67.85
CA ALA A 586 8.84 -17.72 69.31
C ALA A 586 10.10 -17.53 70.21
N ASP A 587 10.01 -16.46 71.02
CA ASP A 587 10.07 -16.43 72.49
C ASP A 587 10.97 -17.44 73.23
N ASP A 588 11.98 -16.96 74.00
CA ASP A 588 11.90 -16.99 75.48
C ASP A 588 12.99 -16.14 76.20
N ASP A 589 12.90 -16.12 77.53
CA ASP A 589 13.45 -15.15 78.50
C ASP A 589 14.91 -15.37 79.01
N ASN A 590 15.58 -14.24 79.37
CA ASN A 590 16.46 -14.07 80.57
C ASN A 590 17.90 -14.68 80.63
N LEU A 591 18.66 -14.23 81.66
CA LEU A 591 20.06 -14.48 82.06
C LEU A 591 21.13 -13.83 81.14
N ASN A 592 22.03 -12.91 81.55
CA ASN A 592 22.72 -12.52 82.79
C ASN A 592 24.13 -13.13 83.00
N GLU A 593 25.07 -12.25 83.36
CA GLU A 593 26.40 -12.45 83.96
C GLU A 593 27.62 -13.00 83.15
N ASN A 594 28.65 -12.12 83.12
CA ASN A 594 30.05 -12.36 83.52
C ASN A 594 31.18 -12.76 82.53
N ILE A 595 32.15 -11.82 82.46
CA ILE A 595 33.61 -11.98 82.68
C ILE A 595 34.56 -12.24 81.49
N SER A 596 35.76 -11.65 81.67
CA SER A 596 37.06 -11.86 81.01
C SER A 596 37.42 -11.05 79.75
N ALA A 597 38.18 -10.00 80.04
CA ALA A 597 39.17 -9.34 79.20
C ALA A 597 39.91 -10.23 78.18
N ALA A 598 40.25 -9.61 77.04
CA ALA A 598 41.34 -10.02 76.16
C ALA A 598 42.26 -8.79 75.92
N THR A 599 43.45 -8.80 76.51
CA THR A 599 44.39 -7.67 76.42
C THR A 599 45.39 -7.90 75.28
N THR A 600 45.27 -7.15 74.19
CA THR A 600 46.26 -7.13 73.09
C THR A 600 46.57 -5.69 72.71
N GLY A 601 47.74 -5.19 73.13
CA GLY A 601 48.29 -3.94 72.62
C GLY A 601 49.00 -4.17 71.29
N LEU A 602 48.99 -3.18 70.40
CA LEU A 602 49.85 -3.17 69.22
C LEU A 602 50.50 -1.79 69.05
N THR A 603 51.78 -1.84 68.73
CA THR A 603 52.76 -0.77 68.62
C THR A 603 52.29 0.54 67.97
N ILE A 604 52.63 1.66 68.61
CA ILE A 604 52.83 2.95 67.93
C ILE A 604 53.99 2.79 66.94
N ALA A 605 53.85 3.34 65.73
CA ALA A 605 54.95 3.54 64.81
C ALA A 605 55.12 5.05 64.57
N GLU A 606 56.20 5.62 65.10
CA GLU A 606 56.65 6.96 64.74
C GLU A 606 57.31 6.91 63.36
N THR A 607 56.93 7.81 62.45
CA THR A 607 57.66 8.06 61.20
C THR A 607 57.81 9.56 60.99
N ASP A 608 58.80 10.16 61.65
CA ASP A 608 59.42 11.39 61.16
C ASP A 608 60.09 11.11 59.80
N MET A 609 59.76 11.90 58.78
CA MET A 609 60.75 12.63 57.95
C MET A 609 60.09 13.40 56.79
N ALA A 610 60.69 14.56 56.50
CA ALA A 610 60.51 15.45 55.33
C ALA A 610 59.16 16.19 55.22
#